data_AF-A0AA39P5D1-F1
#
_entry.id   AF-A0AA39P5D1-F1
#
_cell.length_a   1.000
_cell.length_b   1.000
_cell.length_c   1.000
_cell.angle_alpha   90.00
_cell.angle_beta   90.00
_cell.angle_gamma   90.00
#
_symmetry.space_group_name_H-M   'P 1'
#
loop_
_entity.id
_entity.type
_entity.pdbx_description
1 polymer ?
#
loop_
_entity_poly.entity_id
_entity_poly.type
_entity_poly.pdbx_seq_one_letter_code
_entity_poly.pdbx_strand_id
1 'polypeptide(L)'
;MVAVGSASPTPEPAPAAFIWTDAEFDHWLATTDAKITYYGNTNPNPLALRDALNTRVTYCSSRTNGVCGGACTVYDGGAKCLNAPNTACLAATNNVGFCDRAGCGGSCNQLSTCGMHLDGGFCWTPGTRSIIVGPY
;
A
#
# COMPACT_ATOMS: atom_id res chain seq x y z
N MET A 1 41.85 -30.38 10.99
CA MET A 1 40.49 -30.36 11.56
C MET A 1 39.75 -29.20 10.91
N VAL A 2 38.63 -29.45 10.23
CA VAL A 2 37.87 -28.43 9.49
C VAL A 2 36.76 -27.92 10.39
N ALA A 3 36.76 -26.61 10.70
CA ALA A 3 35.69 -25.97 11.46
C ALA A 3 34.46 -25.79 10.56
N VAL A 4 33.35 -26.43 10.93
CA VAL A 4 32.05 -26.23 10.29
C VAL A 4 31.38 -25.06 10.99
N GLY A 5 31.31 -23.91 10.33
CA GLY A 5 30.56 -22.75 10.80
C GLY A 5 29.08 -22.90 10.43
N SER A 6 28.21 -23.04 11.44
CA SER A 6 26.77 -22.98 11.24
C SER A 6 26.33 -21.53 11.09
N ALA A 7 25.82 -21.14 9.93
CA ALA A 7 25.14 -19.86 9.75
C ALA A 7 23.70 -20.00 10.27
N SER A 8 23.37 -19.29 11.36
CA SER A 8 21.99 -19.12 11.81
C SER A 8 21.21 -18.33 10.74
N PRO A 9 19.96 -18.72 10.40
CA PRO A 9 19.12 -17.87 9.57
C PRO A 9 18.90 -16.56 10.30
N THR A 10 19.31 -15.46 9.69
CA THR A 10 18.90 -14.12 10.11
C THR A 10 17.38 -14.10 10.13
N PRO A 11 16.72 -13.70 11.23
CA PRO A 11 15.28 -13.51 11.22
C PRO A 11 14.96 -12.53 10.09
N GLU A 12 14.18 -12.99 9.12
CA GLU A 12 13.59 -12.13 8.09
C GLU A 12 12.87 -10.99 8.83
N PRO A 13 13.10 -9.72 8.46
CA PRO A 13 12.42 -8.61 9.11
C PRO A 13 10.93 -8.89 9.10
N ALA A 14 10.31 -8.89 10.28
CA ALA A 14 8.85 -8.97 10.35
C ALA A 14 8.28 -7.92 9.40
N PRO A 15 7.32 -8.28 8.52
CA PRO A 15 6.70 -7.31 7.64
C PRO A 15 6.23 -6.14 8.49
N ALA A 16 6.60 -4.91 8.08
CA ALA A 16 6.13 -3.73 8.78
C ALA A 16 4.61 -3.86 8.91
N ALA A 17 4.06 -3.70 10.12
CA ALA A 17 2.67 -4.01 10.46
C ALA A 17 1.59 -3.29 9.61
N PHE A 18 2.02 -2.42 8.69
CA PHE A 18 1.23 -1.55 7.83
C PHE A 18 1.33 -1.90 6.35
N ILE A 19 2.11 -2.93 5.98
CA ILE A 19 2.30 -3.38 4.60
C ILE A 19 1.58 -4.72 4.45
N TRP A 20 0.61 -4.78 3.54
CA TRP A 20 -0.10 -6.02 3.25
C TRP A 20 0.75 -6.96 2.40
N THR A 21 0.61 -8.24 2.63
CA THR A 21 1.01 -9.25 1.65
C THR A 21 0.06 -9.24 0.45
N ASP A 22 0.51 -9.74 -0.70
CA ASP A 22 -0.37 -9.87 -1.87
C ASP A 22 -1.59 -10.76 -1.60
N ALA A 23 -1.43 -11.81 -0.77
CA ALA A 23 -2.52 -12.71 -0.39
C ALA A 23 -3.58 -12.02 0.49
N GLU A 24 -3.16 -11.19 1.44
CA GLU A 24 -4.08 -10.38 2.26
C GLU A 24 -4.84 -9.38 1.39
N PHE A 25 -4.14 -8.76 0.43
CA PHE A 25 -4.74 -7.83 -0.52
C PHE A 25 -5.80 -8.51 -1.40
N ASP A 26 -5.49 -9.67 -1.97
CA ASP A 26 -6.42 -10.43 -2.81
C ASP A 26 -7.63 -10.93 -1.99
N HIS A 27 -7.43 -11.33 -0.73
CA HIS A 27 -8.51 -11.73 0.15
C HIS A 27 -9.46 -10.56 0.46
N TRP A 28 -8.92 -9.38 0.75
CA TRP A 28 -9.73 -8.18 0.98
C TRP A 28 -10.54 -7.82 -0.27
N LEU A 29 -9.92 -7.82 -1.46
CA LEU A 29 -10.61 -7.55 -2.72
C LEU A 29 -11.77 -8.51 -2.98
N ALA A 30 -11.63 -9.78 -2.62
CA ALA A 30 -12.64 -10.81 -2.85
C ALA A 30 -13.83 -10.73 -1.88
N THR A 31 -13.64 -10.11 -0.71
CA THR A 31 -14.61 -10.15 0.39
C THR A 31 -15.22 -8.80 0.71
N THR A 32 -14.64 -7.70 0.23
CA THR A 32 -15.13 -6.35 0.48
C THR A 32 -16.41 -6.04 -0.31
N ASP A 33 -17.31 -5.30 0.32
CA ASP A 33 -18.51 -4.71 -0.28
C ASP A 33 -18.28 -3.28 -0.80
N ALA A 34 -17.03 -2.81 -0.78
CA ALA A 34 -16.67 -1.47 -1.23
C ALA A 34 -16.89 -1.30 -2.75
N LYS A 35 -17.29 -0.09 -3.16
CA LYS A 35 -17.33 0.28 -4.58
C LYS A 35 -15.92 0.61 -5.06
N ILE A 36 -15.27 -0.33 -5.74
CA ILE A 36 -13.88 -0.22 -6.19
C ILE A 36 -13.80 0.31 -7.62
N THR A 37 -12.91 1.28 -7.84
CA THR A 37 -12.42 1.65 -9.19
C THR A 37 -10.98 1.20 -9.34
N TYR A 38 -10.67 0.44 -10.39
CA TYR A 38 -9.33 -0.07 -10.65
C TYR A 38 -8.56 0.84 -11.62
N TYR A 39 -7.30 1.11 -11.30
CA TYR A 39 -6.35 1.85 -12.15
C TYR A 39 -5.02 1.11 -12.21
N GLY A 40 -4.34 1.18 -13.36
CA GLY A 40 -3.03 0.55 -13.55
C GLY A 40 -3.07 -0.59 -14.58
N ASN A 41 -2.03 -1.42 -14.60
CA ASN A 41 -1.89 -2.44 -15.65
C ASN A 41 -2.69 -3.70 -15.28
N THR A 42 -3.81 -3.93 -15.97
CA THR A 42 -4.60 -5.17 -15.88
C THR A 42 -4.07 -6.30 -16.78
N ASN A 43 -2.90 -6.13 -17.41
CA ASN A 43 -2.41 -7.01 -18.47
C ASN A 43 -1.38 -8.03 -17.93
N PRO A 44 -1.60 -9.35 -18.10
CA PRO A 44 -0.79 -10.42 -17.51
C PRO A 44 0.53 -10.69 -18.24
N ASN A 45 1.19 -9.67 -18.83
CA ASN A 45 2.47 -9.90 -19.52
C ASN A 45 3.61 -10.05 -18.49
N PRO A 46 4.20 -11.26 -18.32
CA PRO A 46 5.17 -11.55 -17.25
C PRO A 46 6.53 -10.88 -17.46
N LEU A 47 6.78 -10.32 -18.66
CA LEU A 47 8.07 -9.76 -19.06
C LEU A 47 8.15 -8.23 -18.96
N ALA A 48 7.03 -7.54 -18.75
CA ALA A 48 7.01 -6.08 -18.60
C ALA A 48 7.47 -5.59 -17.21
N LEU A 49 7.71 -6.52 -16.27
CA LEU A 49 7.75 -6.26 -14.83
C LEU A 49 9.03 -6.70 -14.11
N ARG A 50 10.10 -7.05 -14.83
CA ARG A 50 11.32 -7.54 -14.16
C ARG A 50 12.14 -6.46 -13.44
N ASP A 51 11.80 -5.17 -13.54
CA ASP A 51 12.61 -4.07 -12.95
C ASP A 51 11.83 -2.97 -12.21
N ALA A 52 10.53 -3.12 -11.95
CA ALA A 52 9.79 -2.19 -11.08
C ALA A 52 9.00 -2.99 -10.04
N LEU A 53 9.23 -2.77 -8.74
CA LEU A 53 8.38 -3.34 -7.69
C LEU A 53 6.92 -2.96 -7.98
N ASN A 54 6.13 -3.95 -8.36
CA ASN A 54 4.70 -3.75 -8.55
C ASN A 54 4.07 -3.50 -7.19
N THR A 55 3.43 -2.35 -7.01
CA THR A 55 2.85 -1.95 -5.74
C THR A 55 1.36 -1.79 -5.90
N ARG A 56 0.62 -2.51 -5.06
CA ARG A 56 -0.83 -2.40 -4.98
C ARG A 56 -1.17 -1.42 -3.87
N VAL A 57 -2.04 -0.47 -4.17
CA VAL A 57 -2.49 0.53 -3.20
C VAL A 57 -4.00 0.61 -3.25
N THR A 58 -4.64 0.48 -2.10
CA THR A 58 -6.06 0.79 -1.93
C THR A 58 -6.18 2.06 -1.10
N TYR A 59 -6.95 3.03 -1.56
CA TYR A 59 -7.26 4.23 -0.79
C TYR A 59 -8.73 4.59 -0.90
N CYS A 60 -9.33 5.01 0.22
CA CYS A 60 -10.75 5.28 0.31
C CYS A 60 -11.06 6.66 0.88
N SER A 61 -12.22 7.19 0.53
CA SER A 61 -12.63 8.55 0.87
C SER A 61 -13.21 8.71 2.28
N SER A 62 -13.47 7.63 3.00
CA SER A 62 -14.24 7.68 4.25
C SER A 62 -13.83 6.61 5.25
N ARG A 63 -14.19 6.85 6.52
CA ARG A 63 -14.06 5.87 7.60
C ARG A 63 -15.31 5.90 8.46
N THR A 64 -15.84 4.73 8.79
CA THR A 64 -16.96 4.57 9.72
C THR A 64 -16.61 3.51 10.76
N ASN A 65 -16.65 3.88 12.04
CA ASN A 65 -16.42 2.96 13.18
C ASN A 65 -15.11 2.15 13.13
N GLY A 66 -14.02 2.73 12.60
CA GLY A 66 -12.73 2.04 12.49
C GLY A 66 -12.53 1.28 11.18
N VAL A 67 -13.58 1.17 10.35
CA VAL A 67 -13.52 0.54 9.03
C VAL A 67 -13.27 1.60 7.95
N CYS A 68 -12.27 1.35 7.10
CA CYS A 68 -12.00 2.16 5.92
C CYS A 68 -13.02 1.83 4.80
N GLY A 69 -13.60 2.85 4.16
CA GLY A 69 -14.64 2.62 3.16
C GLY A 69 -15.10 3.88 2.41
N GLY A 70 -16.31 3.83 1.86
CA GLY A 70 -16.83 4.86 0.96
C GLY A 70 -16.40 4.61 -0.48
N ALA A 71 -15.95 5.65 -1.19
CA ALA A 71 -15.40 5.50 -2.53
C ALA A 71 -13.93 5.04 -2.41
N CYS A 72 -13.66 3.81 -2.83
CA CYS A 72 -12.32 3.23 -2.80
C CYS A 72 -11.74 3.14 -4.21
N THR A 73 -10.45 3.41 -4.31
CA THR A 73 -9.68 3.29 -5.54
C THR A 73 -8.53 2.32 -5.30
N VAL A 74 -8.34 1.40 -6.24
CA VAL A 74 -7.24 0.44 -6.24
C VAL A 74 -6.30 0.77 -7.39
N TYR A 75 -5.03 0.96 -7.06
CA TYR A 75 -3.94 1.09 -8.01
C TYR A 75 -3.10 -0.19 -7.99
N ASP A 76 -2.83 -0.77 -9.15
CA ASP A 76 -1.86 -1.86 -9.32
C ASP A 76 -0.86 -1.47 -10.41
N GLY A 77 0.38 -1.18 -10.02
CA GLY A 77 1.41 -0.79 -10.96
C GLY A 77 2.74 -0.42 -10.30
N GLY A 78 3.70 -0.03 -11.15
CA GLY A 78 4.99 0.46 -10.71
C GLY A 78 4.95 1.90 -10.19
N ALA A 79 6.13 2.51 -10.11
CA ALA A 79 6.31 3.83 -9.50
C ALA A 79 5.50 4.93 -10.21
N LYS A 80 4.68 5.66 -9.46
CA LYS A 80 3.80 6.71 -9.95
C LYS A 80 3.36 7.65 -8.83
N CYS A 81 3.19 8.92 -9.17
CA CYS A 81 2.42 9.85 -8.35
C CYS A 81 0.92 9.72 -8.65
N LEU A 82 0.15 9.25 -7.68
CA LEU A 82 -1.31 9.14 -7.76
C LEU A 82 -1.95 10.41 -7.18
N ASN A 83 -2.86 11.02 -7.94
CA ASN A 83 -3.72 12.05 -7.40
C ASN A 83 -4.85 11.37 -6.62
N ALA A 84 -4.88 11.56 -5.31
CA ALA A 84 -5.75 10.84 -4.39
C ALA A 84 -6.45 11.84 -3.44
N PRO A 85 -7.22 12.80 -3.98
CA PRO A 85 -7.88 13.81 -3.17
C PRO A 85 -8.92 13.20 -2.25
N ASN A 86 -9.08 13.78 -1.06
CA ASN A 86 -10.04 13.33 -0.04
C ASN A 86 -9.80 11.90 0.46
N THR A 87 -8.57 11.38 0.33
CA THR A 87 -8.22 10.09 0.94
C THR A 87 -8.27 10.23 2.46
N ALA A 88 -9.06 9.36 3.08
CA ALA A 88 -9.20 9.29 4.54
C ALA A 88 -8.37 8.15 5.12
N CYS A 89 -8.19 7.08 4.35
CA CYS A 89 -7.44 5.90 4.75
C CYS A 89 -6.89 5.16 3.53
N LEU A 90 -5.76 4.49 3.72
CA LEU A 90 -5.10 3.73 2.65
C LEU A 90 -4.37 2.51 3.20
N ALA A 91 -4.16 1.53 2.33
CA ALA A 91 -3.34 0.36 2.55
C ALA A 91 -2.54 0.06 1.28
N ALA A 92 -1.38 -0.59 1.41
CA ALA A 92 -0.56 -0.95 0.26
C ALA A 92 0.28 -2.21 0.51
N THR A 93 0.71 -2.85 -0.57
CA THR A 93 1.60 -4.03 -0.52
C THR A 93 3.09 -3.68 -0.51
N ASN A 94 3.43 -2.42 -0.70
CA ASN A 94 4.77 -1.88 -0.45
C ASN A 94 4.66 -0.56 0.31
N ASN A 95 5.79 -0.12 0.88
CA ASN A 95 5.84 1.18 1.54
C ASN A 95 5.59 2.29 0.52
N VAL A 96 4.55 3.09 0.73
CA VAL A 96 4.18 4.22 -0.13
C VAL A 96 4.22 5.52 0.65
N GLY A 97 4.49 6.62 -0.05
CA GLY A 97 4.38 7.95 0.52
C GLY A 97 2.95 8.47 0.40
N PHE A 98 2.42 9.14 1.42
CA PHE A 98 1.16 9.88 1.33
C PHE A 98 1.38 11.34 1.71
N CYS A 99 0.92 12.25 0.86
CA CYS A 99 1.20 13.68 0.95
C CYS A 99 -0.07 14.52 1.09
N ASP A 100 0.05 15.65 1.78
CA ASP A 100 -1.03 16.60 2.06
C ASP A 100 -1.37 17.55 0.89
N ARG A 101 -0.61 17.52 -0.21
CA ARG A 101 -0.86 18.29 -1.44
C ARG A 101 -1.01 17.38 -2.65
N ALA A 102 -1.67 17.89 -3.68
CA ALA A 102 -1.72 17.21 -4.97
C ALA A 102 -0.35 17.21 -5.64
N GLY A 103 -0.10 16.26 -6.55
CA GLY A 103 1.15 16.18 -7.30
C GLY A 103 2.35 15.71 -6.49
N CYS A 104 2.13 14.99 -5.38
CA CYS A 104 3.19 14.37 -4.58
C CYS A 104 4.22 15.36 -4.03
N GLY A 105 3.74 16.52 -3.60
CA GLY A 105 4.52 17.54 -2.91
C GLY A 105 3.96 17.87 -1.53
N GLY A 106 4.54 18.88 -0.88
CA GLY A 106 4.16 19.29 0.47
C GLY A 106 4.80 18.40 1.53
N SER A 107 4.03 18.11 2.58
CA SER A 107 4.44 17.22 3.67
C SER A 107 3.99 15.79 3.35
N CYS A 108 4.96 14.91 3.16
CA CYS A 108 4.73 13.50 2.87
C CYS A 108 5.19 12.62 4.03
N ASN A 109 4.40 11.62 4.37
CA ASN A 109 4.75 10.59 5.36
C ASN A 109 4.78 9.23 4.68
N GLN A 110 5.47 8.27 5.29
CA GLN A 110 5.52 6.90 4.77
C GLN A 110 4.43 6.05 5.42
N LEU A 111 3.88 5.10 4.66
CA LEU A 111 2.88 4.16 5.17
C LEU A 111 3.43 3.34 6.34
N SER A 112 4.71 2.96 6.29
CA SER A 112 5.41 2.27 7.38
C SER A 112 5.41 3.02 8.71
N THR A 113 5.23 4.34 8.70
CA THR A 113 5.17 5.20 9.90
C THR A 113 3.74 5.56 10.31
N CYS A 114 2.75 4.81 9.84
CA CYS A 114 1.36 5.09 10.13
C CYS A 114 1.07 5.11 11.65
N GLY A 115 0.44 6.19 12.12
CA GLY A 115 0.19 6.39 13.55
C GLY A 115 -1.07 5.68 14.07
N MET A 116 -2.08 5.44 13.22
CA MET A 116 -3.35 4.85 13.63
C MET A 116 -3.81 3.78 12.64
N HIS A 117 -3.83 2.53 13.11
CA HIS A 117 -4.39 1.39 12.39
C HIS A 117 -5.91 1.41 12.41
N LEU A 118 -6.48 0.91 11.33
CA LEU A 118 -7.89 0.65 11.11
C LEU A 118 -8.10 -0.84 10.83
N ASP A 119 -9.35 -1.27 10.88
CA ASP A 119 -9.71 -2.65 10.61
C ASP A 119 -9.27 -3.08 9.21
N GLY A 120 -8.87 -4.35 9.09
CA GLY A 120 -8.35 -4.90 7.83
C GLY A 120 -6.95 -4.41 7.47
N GLY A 121 -6.22 -3.75 8.37
CA GLY A 121 -4.84 -3.33 8.13
C GLY A 121 -4.72 -2.01 7.37
N PHE A 122 -5.79 -1.22 7.32
CA PHE A 122 -5.74 0.13 6.76
C PHE A 122 -5.02 1.11 7.69
N CYS A 123 -4.35 2.09 7.11
CA CYS A 123 -3.84 3.24 7.83
C CYS A 123 -4.86 4.39 7.76
N TRP A 124 -5.09 5.06 8.90
CA TRP A 124 -5.81 6.32 8.94
C TRP A 124 -4.91 7.48 8.47
N THR A 125 -5.24 8.06 7.32
CA THR A 125 -4.43 9.08 6.63
C THR A 125 -5.27 10.29 6.20
N PRO A 126 -5.98 10.94 7.13
CA PRO A 126 -6.88 12.03 6.81
C PRO A 126 -6.13 13.21 6.17
N GLY A 127 -6.73 13.81 5.15
CA GLY A 127 -6.12 14.95 4.46
C GLY A 127 -5.07 14.56 3.41
N THR A 128 -4.88 13.27 3.14
CA THR A 128 -4.07 12.82 2.02
C THR A 128 -4.67 13.30 0.71
N ARG A 129 -3.84 13.89 -0.16
CA ARG A 129 -4.21 14.42 -1.47
C ARG A 129 -3.45 13.77 -2.62
N SER A 130 -2.32 13.13 -2.35
CA SER A 130 -1.62 12.31 -3.33
C SER A 130 -0.83 11.19 -2.68
N ILE A 131 -0.59 10.13 -3.44
CA ILE A 131 0.15 8.96 -3.00
C ILE A 131 1.33 8.73 -3.95
N ILE A 132 2.53 8.61 -3.39
CA ILE A 132 3.74 8.25 -4.11
C ILE A 132 3.90 6.75 -4.05
N VAL A 133 3.73 6.11 -5.19
CA VAL A 133 4.04 4.71 -5.40
C VAL A 133 5.45 4.62 -5.97
N GLY A 134 6.32 3.80 -5.39
CA GLY A 134 7.72 3.65 -5.81
C GLY A 134 8.64 3.35 -4.62
N PRO A 135 9.92 2.99 -4.89
CA PRO A 135 10.86 2.68 -3.82
C PRO A 135 11.10 3.91 -2.95
N TYR A 136 10.88 3.74 -1.65
CA TYR A 136 11.06 4.74 -0.59
C TYR A 136 12.12 4.26 0.41
#